data_AF-A0AAW6K3J4-F1
#
_entry.id   AF-A0AAW6K3J4-F1
#
_cell.length_a   1.000
_cell.length_b   1.000
_cell.length_c   1.000
_cell.angle_alpha   90.00
_cell.angle_beta   90.00
_cell.angle_gamma   90.00
#
_symmetry.space_group_name_H-M   'P 1'
#
loop_
_entity.id
_entity.type
_entity.pdbx_description
1 polymer ?
#
loop_
_entity_poly.entity_id
_entity_poly.type
_entity_poly.pdbx_seq_one_letter_code
_entity_poly.pdbx_strand_id
1 'polypeptide(L)'
;MYIETINSPEDVKKLTIEELPALAEEMRHALLTRASRHGGHFGPNFGMVEATIAMHYVFESPKDKIVYDVSHQSYPHKMLTAINEQVRDFA
;
A
#
# COMPACT_ATOMS: atom_id res chain seq x y z
N MET A 1 -14.34 0.59 0.69
CA MET A 1 -13.14 -0.28 0.72
C MET A 1 -12.22 0.25 1.82
N TYR A 2 -11.53 -0.62 2.58
CA TYR A 2 -10.53 -0.20 3.58
C TYR A 2 -9.51 0.78 2.99
N ILE A 3 -9.03 0.51 1.78
CA ILE A 3 -8.03 1.34 1.09
C ILE A 3 -8.49 2.79 0.85
N GLU A 4 -9.81 3.03 0.74
CA GLU A 4 -10.36 4.39 0.56
C GLU A 4 -10.39 5.19 1.87
N THR A 5 -10.23 4.51 3.01
CA THR A 5 -10.26 5.13 4.35
C THR A 5 -8.87 5.33 4.95
N ILE A 6 -7.84 4.72 4.37
CA ILE A 6 -6.45 4.87 4.80
C ILE A 6 -5.87 6.13 4.17
N ASN A 7 -5.51 7.09 5.00
CA ASN A 7 -4.85 8.34 4.58
C ASN A 7 -3.42 8.45 5.13
N SER A 8 -3.05 7.56 6.05
CA SER A 8 -1.76 7.54 6.71
C SER A 8 -1.44 6.14 7.27
N PRO A 9 -0.16 5.85 7.61
CA PRO A 9 0.22 4.61 8.28
C PRO A 9 -0.56 4.37 9.58
N GLU A 10 -0.94 5.44 10.30
CA GLU A 10 -1.72 5.33 11.54
C GLU A 10 -3.13 4.74 11.33
N ASP A 11 -3.68 4.85 10.13
CA ASP A 11 -4.98 4.23 9.82
C ASP A 11 -4.85 2.72 9.66
N VAL A 12 -3.70 2.23 9.17
CA VAL A 12 -3.42 0.79 9.06
C VAL A 12 -3.35 0.15 10.44
N LYS A 13 -2.81 0.85 11.43
CA LYS A 13 -2.70 0.39 12.83
C LYS A 13 -4.04 0.25 13.54
N LYS A 14 -5.10 0.88 13.03
CA LYS A 14 -6.46 0.78 13.60
C LYS A 14 -7.19 -0.50 13.19
N LEU A 15 -6.69 -1.21 12.19
CA LEU A 15 -7.26 -2.47 11.72
C LEU A 15 -6.89 -3.62 12.66
N THR A 16 -7.78 -4.61 12.78
CA THR A 16 -7.43 -5.88 13.42
C THR A 16 -6.58 -6.73 12.47
N ILE A 17 -5.90 -7.75 13.02
CA ILE A 17 -5.06 -8.67 12.23
C ILE A 17 -5.89 -9.39 11.17
N GLU A 18 -7.15 -9.70 11.47
CA GLU A 18 -8.10 -10.38 10.58
C GLU A 18 -8.58 -9.49 9.43
N GLU A 19 -8.48 -8.16 9.56
CA GLU A 19 -8.84 -7.20 8.53
C GLU A 19 -7.70 -6.93 7.53
N LEU A 20 -6.44 -7.16 7.93
CA LEU A 20 -5.27 -6.92 7.07
C LEU A 20 -5.28 -7.69 5.74
N PRO A 21 -5.73 -8.97 5.67
CA PRO A 21 -5.87 -9.68 4.40
C PRO A 21 -6.86 -9.02 3.44
N ALA A 22 -7.95 -8.43 3.95
CA ALA A 22 -8.92 -7.72 3.12
C ALA A 22 -8.31 -6.45 2.53
N LEU A 23 -7.54 -5.70 3.33
CA LEU A 23 -6.76 -4.56 2.84
C LEU A 23 -5.79 -4.97 1.72
N ALA A 24 -5.08 -6.10 1.90
CA ALA A 24 -4.12 -6.59 0.90
C ALA A 24 -4.80 -6.88 -0.46
N GLU A 25 -5.97 -7.53 -0.43
CA GLU A 25 -6.75 -7.81 -1.65
C GLU A 25 -7.21 -6.53 -2.36
N GLU A 26 -7.71 -5.56 -1.60
CA GLU A 26 -8.10 -4.26 -2.18
C GLU A 26 -6.90 -3.52 -2.78
N MET A 27 -5.75 -3.55 -2.11
CA MET A 27 -4.51 -2.97 -2.64
C MET A 27 -4.05 -3.63 -3.94
N ARG A 28 -4.11 -4.97 -4.03
CA ARG A 28 -3.83 -5.70 -5.26
C ARG A 28 -4.78 -5.31 -6.39
N HIS A 29 -6.06 -5.16 -6.08
CA HIS A 29 -7.05 -4.75 -7.07
C HIS A 29 -6.72 -3.35 -7.62
N ALA A 30 -6.40 -2.39 -6.76
CA ALA A 30 -6.00 -1.05 -7.19
C ALA A 30 -4.72 -1.09 -8.06
N LEU A 31 -3.71 -1.88 -7.65
CA LEU A 31 -2.49 -2.06 -8.45
C LEU A 31 -2.78 -2.67 -9.83
N LEU A 32 -3.70 -3.65 -9.92
CA LEU A 32 -4.12 -4.26 -11.18
C LEU A 32 -4.85 -3.27 -12.09
N THR A 33 -5.75 -2.46 -11.52
CA THR A 33 -6.48 -1.44 -12.27
C THR A 33 -5.51 -0.43 -12.87
N ARG A 34 -4.56 0.08 -12.06
CA ARG A 34 -3.46 0.90 -12.58
C ARG A 34 -2.71 0.23 -13.71
N ALA A 35 -2.41 -1.06 -13.53
CA ALA A 35 -1.63 -1.83 -14.49
C ALA A 35 -2.28 -1.90 -15.85
N SER A 36 -3.59 -2.16 -15.84
CA SER A 36 -4.40 -2.24 -17.05
C SER A 36 -4.40 -0.94 -17.85
N ARG A 37 -4.27 0.21 -17.17
CA ARG A 37 -4.32 1.53 -17.83
C ARG A 37 -2.96 2.07 -18.26
N HIS A 38 -1.89 1.80 -17.51
CA HIS A 38 -0.62 2.55 -17.68
C HIS A 38 0.61 1.68 -17.95
N GLY A 39 0.54 0.35 -17.77
CA GLY A 39 1.72 -0.51 -17.88
C GLY A 39 2.81 -0.23 -16.81
N GLY A 40 3.90 -1.01 -16.81
CA GLY A 40 5.02 -0.88 -15.86
C GLY A 40 5.38 -2.14 -15.04
N HIS A 41 6.14 -1.96 -13.96
CA HIS A 41 6.63 -3.03 -13.08
C HIS A 41 5.55 -3.46 -12.08
N PHE A 42 4.85 -4.55 -12.36
CA PHE A 42 3.75 -5.00 -11.50
C PHE A 42 4.12 -6.11 -10.55
N GLY A 43 4.79 -7.17 -11.04
CA GLY A 43 5.17 -8.32 -10.23
C GLY A 43 5.81 -7.95 -8.88
N PRO A 44 6.81 -7.05 -8.85
CA PRO A 44 7.44 -6.62 -7.60
C PRO A 44 6.48 -5.92 -6.62
N ASN A 45 5.54 -5.11 -7.12
CA ASN A 45 4.55 -4.46 -6.27
C ASN A 45 3.53 -5.46 -5.70
N PHE A 46 3.06 -6.41 -6.51
CA PHE A 46 2.18 -7.49 -6.05
C PHE A 46 2.82 -8.35 -4.95
N GLY A 47 4.12 -8.65 -5.09
CA GLY A 47 4.86 -9.43 -4.09
C GLY A 47 5.19 -8.70 -2.79
N MET A 48 5.02 -7.38 -2.74
CA MET A 48 5.40 -6.56 -1.58
C MET A 48 4.20 -6.09 -0.74
N VAL A 49 2.96 -6.37 -1.17
CA VAL A 49 1.74 -5.85 -0.51
C VAL A 49 1.70 -6.21 0.98
N GLU A 50 1.75 -7.49 1.34
CA GLU A 50 1.70 -7.94 2.74
C GLU A 50 2.86 -7.41 3.55
N ALA A 51 4.08 -7.47 3.01
CA ALA A 51 5.27 -7.01 3.69
C ALA A 51 5.17 -5.51 4.01
N THR A 52 4.66 -4.71 3.08
CA THR A 52 4.46 -3.28 3.30
C THR A 52 3.35 -2.97 4.29
N ILE A 53 2.23 -3.72 4.27
CA ILE A 53 1.19 -3.62 5.30
C ILE A 53 1.78 -3.94 6.67
N ALA A 54 2.49 -5.07 6.81
CA ALA A 54 3.09 -5.49 8.07
C ALA A 54 4.13 -4.46 8.57
N MET A 55 4.95 -3.91 7.69
CA MET A 55 5.91 -2.85 8.06
C MET A 55 5.20 -1.62 8.61
N HIS A 56 4.14 -1.13 7.97
CA HIS A 56 3.40 0.04 8.45
C HIS A 56 2.50 -0.25 9.66
N TYR A 57 2.12 -1.51 9.87
CA TYR A 57 1.40 -1.95 11.07
C TYR A 57 2.32 -1.95 12.30
N VAL A 58 3.55 -2.47 12.15
CA VAL A 58 4.50 -2.67 13.25
C VAL A 58 5.33 -1.41 13.55
N PHE A 59 5.87 -0.75 12.52
CA PHE A 59 6.78 0.39 12.68
C PHE A 59 6.04 1.74 12.72
N GLU A 60 6.66 2.77 13.27
CA GLU A 60 6.14 4.14 13.34
C GLU A 60 6.70 5.02 12.22
N SER A 61 6.34 4.76 10.96
CA SER A 61 6.72 5.67 9.85
C SER A 61 5.95 6.99 9.94
N PRO A 62 6.61 8.17 9.83
CA PRO A 62 7.96 8.40 9.32
C PRO A 62 9.06 8.56 10.38
N LYS A 63 8.78 8.33 11.66
CA LYS A 63 9.80 8.33 12.74
C LYS A 63 10.80 7.21 12.50
N ASP A 64 10.30 5.99 12.34
CA ASP A 64 11.06 4.85 11.82
C ASP A 64 11.23 4.98 10.31
N LYS A 65 12.43 4.68 9.81
CA LYS A 65 12.77 4.84 8.39
C LYS A 65 12.61 3.52 7.65
N ILE A 66 11.64 3.47 6.74
CA ILE A 66 11.49 2.37 5.79
C ILE A 66 12.19 2.77 4.50
N VAL A 67 13.25 2.03 4.13
CA VAL A 67 14.05 2.30 2.93
C VAL A 67 13.88 1.14 1.95
N TYR A 68 13.52 1.47 0.70
CA TYR A 68 13.38 0.51 -0.39
C TYR A 68 14.61 0.59 -1.29
N ASP A 69 15.30 -0.53 -1.49
CA ASP A 69 16.36 -0.59 -2.50
C ASP A 69 15.75 -0.53 -3.91
N VAL A 70 16.32 0.31 -4.78
CA VAL A 70 15.85 0.71 -6.12
C VAL A 70 14.48 1.41 -6.18
N SER A 71 13.48 0.98 -5.41
CA SER A 71 12.10 1.51 -5.28
C SER A 71 11.01 1.02 -6.25
N HIS A 72 11.30 0.09 -7.17
CA HIS A 72 10.32 -0.40 -8.15
C HIS A 72 9.16 -1.22 -7.53
N GLN A 73 9.27 -1.59 -6.26
CA GLN A 73 8.34 -2.30 -5.39
C GLN A 73 7.64 -1.38 -4.36
N SER A 74 7.79 -0.05 -4.49
CA SER A 74 7.34 0.93 -3.47
C SER A 74 5.91 1.43 -3.64
N TYR A 75 5.13 0.96 -4.63
CA TYR A 75 3.75 1.46 -4.80
C TYR A 75 2.83 1.08 -3.65
N PRO A 76 2.86 -0.14 -3.08
CA PRO A 76 2.12 -0.44 -1.85
C PRO A 76 2.42 0.57 -0.73
N HIS A 77 3.68 1.02 -0.62
CA HIS A 77 4.07 2.01 0.38
C HIS A 77 3.42 3.36 0.09
N LYS A 78 3.51 3.82 -1.17
CA LYS A 78 2.88 5.09 -1.58
C LYS A 78 1.38 5.08 -1.32
N MET A 79 0.69 3.97 -1.57
CA MET A 79 -0.75 3.83 -1.32
C MET A 79 -1.12 4.02 0.16
N LEU A 80 -0.28 3.59 1.10
CA LEU A 80 -0.54 3.69 2.55
C LEU A 80 -0.03 5.01 3.17
N THR A 81 0.74 5.81 2.42
CA THR A 81 1.32 7.08 2.90
C THR A 81 0.82 8.32 2.16
N ALA A 82 0.13 8.16 1.03
CA ALA A 82 -0.34 9.28 0.21
C ALA A 82 -1.76 9.69 0.59
N ILE A 83 -2.08 10.97 0.39
CA ILE A 83 -3.46 11.47 0.48
C ILE A 83 -4.32 10.82 -0.61
N ASN A 84 -5.56 10.48 -0.27
CA ASN A 84 -6.51 9.75 -1.10
C ASN A 84 -6.62 10.23 -2.57
N GLU A 85 -6.47 11.52 -2.86
CA GLU A 85 -6.46 12.05 -4.24
C GLU A 85 -5.33 11.46 -5.09
N GLN A 86 -4.15 11.25 -4.50
CA GLN A 86 -3.04 10.62 -5.22
C GLN A 86 -3.29 9.14 -5.42
N VAL A 87 -3.92 8.45 -4.46
CA VAL A 87 -4.33 7.04 -4.57
C VAL A 87 -5.36 6.85 -5.70
N ARG A 88 -6.24 7.84 -5.92
CA ARG A 88 -7.20 7.83 -7.03
C ARG A 88 -6.54 7.90 -8.41
N ASP A 89 -5.36 8.49 -8.53
CA ASP A 89 -4.55 8.40 -9.76
C ASP A 89 -3.92 7.01 -9.96
N PHE A 90 -3.96 6.11 -8.95
CA PHE A 90 -3.63 4.69 -9.09
C PHE A 90 -4.86 3.81 -9.38
N ALA A 91 -6.09 4.33 -9.34
CA ALA A 91 -7.33 3.59 -9.64
C ALA A 91 -7.93 4.00 -10.99
#